data_AF-A0A7H2V629-F1
#
_entry.id   AF-A0A7H2V629-F1
#
_cell.length_a   1.000
_cell.length_b   1.000
_cell.length_c   1.000
_cell.angle_alpha   90.00
_cell.angle_beta   90.00
_cell.angle_gamma   90.00
#
_symmetry.space_group_name_H-M   'P 1'
#
loop_
_entity.id
_entity.type
_entity.pdbx_description
1 polymer ?
#
loop_
_entity_poly.entity_id
_entity_poly.type
_entity_poly.pdbx_seq_one_letter_code
_entity_poly.pdbx_strand_id
1 'polypeptide(L)'
;MVKVSKIISSPEDIQRSKDLAEVRDRIKNNIEQLIKHRVLNSSILISDDQDFVKNNLETVLVLIGDFNLDQNIGKFLNLFVTQTQYLIDNFDDLLKLKNVEIADKSRTGIKQLNFLNDPFGSTGELEFENKQSEEVLINRIKHGITSLLDVAKQFHKLYEAVNRTIPPFLEDVMARVNDELVSFRRLRNIADNARTENIYNKAVTKYRELEKSYRSYFYWGLAIILILSIFLFLLKKFLVPALFSTIEFWAVKISILLVGITLISYFLKQSAHYQRLADQNYQTQVELQAYPSFMESIPTEEAASVRKELALKYFGREVDGTAHKDMSNLISDQMKSTTEMVKATTETIKNLKK
;
A
#
# COMPACT_ATOMS: atom_id res chain seq x y z
N MET A 1 6.24 6.02 -13.08
CA MET A 1 7.11 6.82 -12.19
C MET A 1 6.22 7.66 -11.29
N VAL A 2 5.86 7.14 -10.11
CA VAL A 2 5.01 7.85 -9.15
C VAL A 2 5.91 8.79 -8.34
N LYS A 3 5.64 10.09 -8.39
CA LYS A 3 6.25 11.11 -7.52
C LYS A 3 5.87 10.80 -6.07
N VAL A 4 6.69 10.00 -5.39
CA VAL A 4 6.67 9.85 -3.92
C VAL A 4 7.39 11.05 -3.31
N SER A 5 6.96 12.26 -3.64
CA SER A 5 7.55 13.52 -3.15
C SER A 5 6.47 14.43 -2.57
N LYS A 6 5.59 13.84 -1.77
CA LYS A 6 4.72 14.58 -0.87
C LYS A 6 4.37 13.66 0.30
N ILE A 7 5.40 13.25 1.05
CA ILE A 7 5.18 12.96 2.47
C ILE A 7 4.67 14.29 3.04
N ILE A 8 3.38 14.33 3.36
CA ILE A 8 2.77 15.46 4.04
C ILE A 8 3.48 15.52 5.38
N SER A 9 4.42 16.47 5.53
CA SER A 9 5.07 16.74 6.80
C SER A 9 3.97 16.97 7.81
N SER A 10 3.92 16.17 8.87
CA SER A 10 2.95 16.36 9.95
C SER A 10 3.11 17.79 10.50
N PRO A 11 2.05 18.46 10.99
CA PRO A 11 2.19 19.71 11.73
C PRO A 11 3.26 19.64 12.84
N GLU A 12 3.47 18.45 13.42
CA GLU A 12 4.54 18.17 14.37
C GLU A 12 5.95 18.22 13.76
N ASP A 13 6.12 17.74 12.52
CA ASP A 13 7.41 17.77 11.81
C ASP A 13 7.82 19.20 11.46
N ILE A 14 6.83 20.03 11.09
CA ILE A 14 7.03 21.45 10.77
C ILE A 14 7.44 22.21 12.03
N GLN A 15 6.73 22.01 13.15
CA GLN A 15 7.06 22.66 14.42
C GLN A 15 8.46 22.28 14.91
N ARG A 16 8.81 20.99 14.87
CA ARG A 16 10.15 20.53 15.28
C ARG A 16 11.27 21.06 14.39
N SER A 17 11.05 21.19 13.09
CA SER A 17 12.05 21.79 12.18
C SER A 17 12.36 23.24 12.55
N LYS A 18 11.34 23.99 13.00
CA LYS A 18 11.46 25.37 13.46
C LYS A 18 12.24 25.44 14.77
N ASP A 19 11.94 24.55 15.72
CA ASP A 19 12.64 24.48 17.00
C ASP A 19 14.15 24.16 16.80
N LEU A 20 14.49 23.29 15.84
CA LEU A 20 15.88 22.96 15.52
C LEU A 20 16.65 24.11 14.86
N ALA A 21 15.98 24.86 13.98
CA ALA A 21 16.55 26.06 13.37
C ALA A 21 16.90 27.11 14.44
N GLU A 22 16.01 27.30 15.42
CA GLU A 22 16.23 28.20 16.55
C GLU A 22 17.45 27.79 17.39
N VAL A 23 17.59 26.49 17.69
CA VAL A 23 18.77 26.00 18.44
C VAL A 23 20.06 26.23 17.65
N ARG A 24 20.07 26.00 16.33
CA ARG A 24 21.25 26.26 15.49
C ARG A 24 21.63 27.73 15.50
N ASP A 25 20.65 28.62 15.36
CA ASP A 25 20.88 30.06 15.35
C ASP A 25 21.40 30.54 16.72
N ARG A 26 20.95 29.93 17.83
CA ARG A 26 21.53 30.18 19.16
C ARG A 26 23.00 29.78 19.25
N ILE A 27 23.36 28.59 18.74
CA ILE A 27 24.77 28.14 18.74
C ILE A 27 25.63 29.11 17.92
N LYS A 28 25.16 29.47 16.72
CA LYS A 28 25.83 30.43 15.84
C LYS A 28 26.04 31.77 16.56
N ASN A 29 24.99 32.31 17.18
CA ASN A 29 25.08 33.54 17.94
C ASN A 29 26.07 33.44 19.10
N ASN A 30 26.08 32.33 19.85
CA ASN A 30 27.03 32.13 20.94
C ASN A 30 28.48 32.09 20.45
N ILE A 31 28.76 31.39 19.35
CA ILE A 31 30.10 31.32 18.76
C ILE A 31 30.51 32.70 18.22
N GLU A 32 29.61 33.42 17.55
CA GLU A 32 29.89 34.79 17.10
C GLU A 32 30.16 35.75 18.26
N GLN A 33 29.45 35.61 19.38
CA GLN A 33 29.71 36.37 20.60
C GLN A 33 31.10 36.06 21.16
N LEU A 34 31.49 34.78 21.21
CA LEU A 34 32.83 34.37 21.62
C LEU A 34 33.91 34.97 20.73
N ILE A 35 33.74 34.92 19.40
CA ILE A 35 34.68 35.51 18.44
C ILE A 35 34.80 37.03 18.60
N LYS A 36 33.70 37.72 18.89
CA LYS A 36 33.66 39.18 19.09
C LYS A 36 33.97 39.59 20.53
N HIS A 37 34.27 38.64 21.42
CA HIS A 37 34.40 38.91 22.85
C HIS A 37 35.59 39.84 23.15
N ARG A 38 35.43 40.75 24.11
CA ARG A 38 36.43 41.78 24.43
C ARG A 38 37.78 41.21 24.84
N VAL A 39 37.78 40.04 25.46
CA VAL A 39 38.99 39.31 25.89
C VAL A 39 39.92 39.05 24.72
N LEU A 40 39.40 38.73 23.52
CA LEU A 40 40.21 38.41 22.35
C LEU A 40 40.96 39.61 21.77
N ASN A 41 40.45 40.82 21.96
CA ASN A 41 41.13 42.05 21.55
C ASN A 41 41.92 42.69 22.69
N SER A 42 42.01 42.01 23.83
CA SER A 42 42.65 42.55 25.03
C SER A 42 44.07 42.00 25.16
N SER A 43 44.92 42.76 25.86
CA SER A 43 46.27 42.31 26.23
C SER A 43 46.33 41.12 27.21
N ILE A 44 45.18 40.53 27.61
CA ILE A 44 45.14 39.32 28.46
C ILE A 44 45.72 38.13 27.70
N LEU A 45 45.29 37.97 26.45
CA LEU A 45 45.75 36.88 25.59
C LEU A 45 46.95 37.34 24.77
N ILE A 46 47.98 36.51 24.72
CA ILE A 46 49.11 36.67 23.80
C ILE A 46 48.59 36.46 22.36
N SER A 47 49.23 37.08 21.36
CA SER A 47 48.84 36.98 19.95
C SER A 47 48.55 35.54 19.50
N ASP A 48 49.43 34.60 19.85
CA ASP A 48 49.29 33.18 19.48
C ASP A 48 48.01 32.55 20.06
N ASP A 49 47.60 32.97 21.25
CA ASP A 49 46.38 32.48 21.91
C ASP A 49 45.12 33.08 21.30
N GLN A 50 45.18 34.35 20.90
CA GLN A 50 44.08 35.01 20.19
C GLN A 50 43.82 34.32 18.84
N ASP A 51 44.89 34.06 18.07
CA ASP A 51 44.82 33.37 16.79
C ASP A 51 44.34 31.92 16.96
N PHE A 52 44.84 31.21 17.97
CA PHE A 52 44.38 29.85 18.29
C PHE A 52 42.87 29.82 18.59
N VAL A 53 42.38 30.69 19.47
CA VAL A 53 40.98 30.75 19.85
C VAL A 53 40.10 31.08 18.64
N LYS A 54 40.47 32.13 17.91
CA LYS A 54 39.68 32.62 16.77
C LYS A 54 39.59 31.59 15.65
N ASN A 55 40.72 31.02 15.22
CA ASN A 55 40.74 30.04 14.13
C ASN A 55 39.92 28.78 14.46
N ASN A 56 40.00 28.30 15.71
CA ASN A 56 39.24 27.12 16.12
C ASN A 56 37.73 27.42 16.22
N LEU A 57 37.33 28.58 16.75
CA LEU A 57 35.91 28.98 16.81
C LEU A 57 35.32 29.19 15.41
N GLU A 58 36.06 29.81 14.49
CA GLU A 58 35.66 29.94 13.09
C GLU A 58 35.51 28.57 12.42
N THR A 59 36.42 27.64 12.69
CA THR A 59 36.31 26.25 12.20
C THR A 59 35.06 25.55 12.74
N VAL A 60 34.76 25.70 14.03
CA VAL A 60 33.52 25.16 14.63
C VAL A 60 32.29 25.77 13.97
N LEU A 61 32.30 27.09 13.70
CA LEU A 61 31.19 27.77 13.04
C LEU A 61 30.92 27.21 11.64
N VAL A 62 31.97 26.98 10.84
CA VAL A 62 31.85 26.38 9.50
C VAL A 62 31.29 24.96 9.61
N LEU A 63 31.85 24.12 10.49
CA LEU A 63 31.41 22.73 10.65
C LEU A 63 29.93 22.63 11.06
N ILE A 64 29.44 23.56 11.89
CA ILE A 64 28.04 23.60 12.34
C ILE A 64 27.11 24.18 11.27
N GLY A 65 27.60 25.11 10.44
CA GLY A 65 26.84 25.73 9.37
C GLY A 65 26.41 24.74 8.27
N ASP A 66 27.22 23.72 8.03
CA ASP A 66 27.01 22.73 6.96
C ASP A 66 25.97 21.64 7.30
N PHE A 67 25.44 21.60 8.53
CA PHE A 67 24.44 20.60 8.90
C PHE A 67 23.05 20.94 8.34
N ASN A 68 22.51 20.04 7.53
CA ASN A 68 21.08 20.03 7.20
C ASN A 68 20.29 19.63 8.46
N LEU A 69 19.25 20.41 8.76
CA LEU A 69 18.47 20.31 10.01
C LEU A 69 17.55 19.08 9.98
N ASP A 70 18.11 17.91 10.28
CA ASP A 70 17.33 16.69 10.49
C ASP A 70 16.92 16.52 11.95
N GLN A 71 15.77 15.86 12.15
CA GLN A 71 15.08 15.75 13.45
C GLN A 71 15.92 15.09 14.56
N ASN A 72 16.95 14.32 14.21
CA ASN A 72 17.76 13.58 15.18
C ASN A 72 18.93 14.37 15.78
N ILE A 73 19.19 15.60 15.30
CA ILE A 73 20.38 16.37 15.68
C ILE A 73 20.12 17.25 16.92
N GLY A 74 18.86 17.46 17.33
CA GLY A 74 18.50 18.43 18.38
C GLY A 74 19.16 18.20 19.74
N LYS A 75 19.29 16.95 20.19
CA LYS A 75 19.98 16.65 21.47
C LYS A 75 21.47 17.02 21.41
N PHE A 76 22.09 16.79 20.27
CA PHE A 76 23.49 17.14 20.04
C PHE A 76 23.68 18.66 19.98
N LEU A 77 22.79 19.37 19.28
CA LEU A 77 22.83 20.83 19.21
C LEU A 77 22.64 21.47 20.61
N ASN A 78 21.78 20.93 21.46
CA ASN A 78 21.63 21.42 22.82
C ASN A 78 22.92 21.27 23.65
N LEU A 79 23.70 20.20 23.45
CA LEU A 79 25.02 20.08 24.08
C LEU A 79 25.97 21.18 23.61
N PHE A 80 25.93 21.56 22.32
CA PHE A 80 26.70 22.70 21.80
C PHE A 80 26.27 24.02 22.42
N VAL A 81 24.97 24.25 22.58
CA VAL A 81 24.47 25.45 23.28
C VAL A 81 25.04 25.52 24.70
N THR A 82 24.99 24.40 25.45
CA THR A 82 25.50 24.36 26.82
C THR A 82 27.03 24.58 26.87
N GLN A 83 27.79 23.92 26.01
CA GLN A 83 29.26 24.07 25.98
C GLN A 83 29.69 25.48 25.55
N THR A 84 29.02 26.07 24.55
CA THR A 84 29.30 27.45 24.13
C THR A 84 28.93 28.46 25.21
N GLN A 85 27.84 28.24 25.97
CA GLN A 85 27.50 29.09 27.11
C GLN A 85 28.56 29.02 28.22
N TYR A 86 29.01 27.81 28.59
CA TYR A 86 30.10 27.68 29.57
C TYR A 86 31.39 28.37 29.13
N LEU A 87 31.70 28.36 27.84
CA LEU A 87 32.83 29.11 27.29
C LEU A 87 32.62 30.61 27.44
N ILE A 88 31.42 31.13 27.16
CA ILE A 88 31.11 32.57 27.35
C ILE A 88 31.33 32.95 28.82
N ASP A 89 30.81 32.16 29.75
CA ASP A 89 30.96 32.41 31.19
C ASP A 89 32.45 32.44 31.60
N ASN A 90 33.28 31.52 31.09
CA ASN A 90 34.73 31.52 31.35
C ASN A 90 35.43 32.78 30.78
N PHE A 91 35.00 33.27 29.61
CA PHE A 91 35.53 34.51 29.03
C PHE A 91 35.15 35.73 29.88
N ASP A 92 33.92 35.77 30.38
CA ASP A 92 33.45 36.84 31.27
C ASP A 92 34.22 36.84 32.60
N ASP A 93 34.48 35.67 33.18
CA ASP A 93 35.26 35.55 34.41
C ASP A 93 36.72 35.99 34.22
N LEU A 94 37.32 35.66 33.08
CA LEU A 94 38.65 36.13 32.72
C LEU A 94 38.69 37.67 32.57
N LEU A 95 37.63 38.28 32.02
CA LEU A 95 37.52 39.73 31.92
C LEU A 95 37.36 40.40 33.31
N LYS A 96 36.62 39.78 34.23
CA LYS A 96 36.43 40.29 35.60
C LYS A 96 37.76 40.33 36.36
N LEU A 97 38.58 39.27 36.27
CA LEU A 97 39.89 39.22 36.92
C LEU A 97 40.78 40.39 36.47
N LYS A 98 40.82 40.67 35.17
CA LYS A 98 41.58 41.82 34.65
C LYS A 98 41.09 43.16 35.23
N ASN A 99 39.78 43.35 35.30
CA ASN A 99 39.21 44.59 35.82
C ASN A 99 39.52 44.78 37.31
N VAL A 100 39.57 43.69 38.09
CA VAL A 100 40.00 43.71 39.50
C VAL A 100 41.48 44.07 39.61
N GLU A 101 42.34 43.50 38.78
CA GLU A 101 43.77 43.85 38.75
C GLU A 101 43.99 45.35 38.46
N ILE A 102 43.23 45.93 37.51
CA ILE A 102 43.28 47.36 37.19
C ILE A 102 42.77 48.21 38.36
N ALA A 103 41.71 47.78 39.05
CA ALA A 103 41.15 48.48 40.20
C ALA A 103 42.11 48.46 41.41
N ASP A 104 42.82 47.36 41.64
CA ASP A 104 43.80 47.25 42.72
C ASP A 104 45.08 48.04 42.41
N LYS A 105 45.54 48.06 41.15
CA LYS A 105 46.65 48.93 40.70
C LYS A 105 46.33 50.42 40.85
N SER A 106 45.08 50.84 40.58
CA SER A 106 44.66 52.23 40.78
C SER A 106 44.49 52.61 42.27
N ARG A 107 44.05 51.68 43.13
CA ARG A 107 43.98 51.89 44.59
C ARG A 107 45.34 51.92 45.26
N THR A 108 46.28 51.08 44.85
CA THR A 108 47.66 51.09 45.36
C THR A 108 48.43 52.33 44.92
N GLY A 109 48.18 52.83 43.70
CA GLY A 109 48.69 54.14 43.24
C GLY A 109 48.20 55.33 44.09
N ILE A 110 46.97 55.27 44.64
CA ILE A 110 46.46 56.31 45.56
C ILE A 110 47.02 56.13 46.99
N LYS A 111 47.30 54.89 47.42
CA LYS A 111 47.90 54.62 48.75
C LYS A 111 49.40 54.91 48.83
N GLN A 112 50.12 55.03 47.71
CA GLN A 112 51.54 55.41 47.71
C GLN A 112 51.82 56.82 48.28
N LEU A 113 50.80 57.66 48.51
CA LEU A 113 50.96 58.91 49.25
C LEU A 113 50.98 58.76 50.80
N ASN A 114 50.70 57.58 51.36
CA ASN A 114 50.68 57.34 52.82
C ASN A 114 51.63 56.21 53.27
N PHE A 115 52.59 55.81 52.44
CA PHE A 115 53.34 54.55 52.57
C PHE A 115 54.68 54.66 53.31
N LEU A 116 54.71 55.30 54.48
CA LEU A 116 55.93 55.37 55.31
C LEU A 116 55.92 54.47 56.57
N ASN A 117 54.89 53.64 56.81
CA ASN A 117 54.74 52.98 58.11
C ASN A 117 54.40 51.48 58.14
N ASP A 118 54.57 50.69 57.05
CA ASP A 118 54.38 49.24 57.15
C ASP A 118 55.54 48.43 56.52
N PRO A 119 56.36 47.69 57.30
CA PRO A 119 57.56 47.02 56.78
C PRO A 119 57.36 45.58 56.30
N PHE A 120 56.14 45.01 56.29
CA PHE A 120 55.95 43.63 55.82
C PHE A 120 54.83 43.50 54.79
N GLY A 121 55.20 42.93 53.64
CA GLY A 121 54.42 42.91 52.41
C GLY A 121 53.23 41.95 52.40
N SER A 122 52.14 42.43 51.81
CA SER A 122 50.99 41.62 51.36
C SER A 122 50.65 41.84 49.88
N THR A 123 51.35 42.76 49.20
CA THR A 123 51.12 43.08 47.78
C THR A 123 51.68 42.03 46.82
N GLY A 124 52.74 41.30 47.20
CA GLY A 124 53.35 40.28 46.34
C GLY A 124 52.57 38.96 46.26
N GLU A 125 51.87 38.56 47.34
CA GLU A 125 51.07 37.32 47.35
C GLU A 125 49.81 37.45 46.48
N LEU A 126 49.13 38.61 46.52
CA LEU A 126 47.94 38.88 45.70
C LEU A 126 48.23 38.93 44.18
N GLU A 127 49.39 39.47 43.78
CA GLU A 127 49.77 39.52 42.36
C GLU A 127 50.13 38.12 41.82
N PHE A 128 50.70 37.26 42.67
CA PHE A 128 51.02 35.88 42.32
C PHE A 128 49.76 35.01 42.19
N GLU A 129 48.80 35.12 43.11
CA GLU A 129 47.52 34.39 43.06
C GLU A 129 46.67 34.77 41.83
N ASN A 130 46.65 36.05 41.43
CA ASN A 130 45.91 36.51 40.26
C ASN A 130 46.50 35.99 38.95
N LYS A 131 47.84 36.00 38.79
CA LYS A 131 48.51 35.45 37.59
C LYS A 131 48.28 33.95 37.46
N GLN A 132 48.35 33.21 38.57
CA GLN A 132 48.07 31.77 38.56
C GLN A 132 46.61 31.49 38.18
N SER A 133 45.66 32.32 38.64
CA SER A 133 44.23 32.19 38.31
C SER A 133 43.94 32.50 36.84
N GLU A 134 44.63 33.49 36.26
CA GLU A 134 44.53 33.86 34.84
C GLU A 134 45.01 32.73 33.92
N GLU A 135 46.19 32.16 34.22
CA GLU A 135 46.76 31.06 33.43
C GLU A 135 45.87 29.81 33.47
N VAL A 136 45.30 29.48 34.63
CA VAL A 136 44.35 28.36 34.79
C VAL A 136 43.10 28.58 33.92
N LEU A 137 42.55 29.79 33.89
CA LEU A 137 41.38 30.11 33.06
C LEU A 137 41.68 30.09 31.57
N ILE A 138 42.84 30.61 31.14
CA ILE A 138 43.26 30.56 29.73
C ILE A 138 43.40 29.10 29.28
N ASN A 139 44.04 28.25 30.08
CA ASN A 139 44.16 26.82 29.78
C ASN A 139 42.79 26.12 29.74
N ARG A 140 41.87 26.48 30.64
CA ARG A 140 40.49 25.97 30.63
C ARG A 140 39.74 26.38 29.35
N ILE A 141 39.89 27.63 28.92
CA ILE A 141 39.30 28.14 27.67
C ILE A 141 39.86 27.39 26.46
N LYS A 142 41.19 27.26 26.35
CA LYS A 142 41.85 26.52 25.26
C LYS A 142 41.37 25.06 25.20
N HIS A 143 41.29 24.40 26.36
CA HIS A 143 40.78 23.03 26.46
C HIS A 143 39.31 22.94 26.04
N GLY A 144 38.46 23.87 26.51
CA GLY A 144 37.05 23.90 26.14
C GLY A 144 36.83 24.10 24.64
N ILE A 145 37.61 24.97 23.99
CA ILE A 145 37.55 25.20 22.54
C ILE A 145 38.03 23.97 21.77
N THR A 146 39.12 23.34 22.22
CA THR A 146 39.65 22.11 21.60
C THR A 146 38.63 20.97 21.68
N SER A 147 38.00 20.80 22.84
CA SER A 147 36.93 19.83 23.05
C SER A 147 35.73 20.10 22.15
N LEU A 148 35.29 21.36 22.05
CA LEU A 148 34.20 21.77 21.17
C LEU A 148 34.50 21.44 19.70
N LEU A 149 35.73 21.70 19.26
CA LEU A 149 36.19 21.40 17.91
C LEU A 149 36.23 19.90 17.62
N ASP A 150 36.76 19.10 18.54
CA ASP A 150 36.84 17.66 18.37
C ASP A 150 35.45 17.03 18.29
N VAL A 151 34.53 17.48 19.14
CA VAL A 151 33.13 17.03 19.09
C VAL A 151 32.48 17.44 17.75
N ALA A 152 32.72 18.66 17.27
CA ALA A 152 32.20 19.13 15.98
C ALA A 152 32.72 18.27 14.81
N LYS A 153 34.03 17.97 14.81
CA LYS A 153 34.66 17.12 13.79
C LYS A 153 34.14 15.68 13.81
N GLN A 154 34.02 15.08 14.99
CA GLN A 154 33.51 13.70 15.12
C GLN A 154 32.07 13.60 14.63
N PHE A 155 31.24 14.58 14.98
CA PHE A 155 29.86 14.61 14.55
C PHE A 155 29.74 14.87 13.05
N HIS A 156 30.55 15.76 12.48
CA HIS A 156 30.57 15.98 11.04
C HIS A 156 30.90 14.70 10.26
N LYS A 157 31.94 13.97 10.69
CA LYS A 157 32.30 12.68 10.10
C LYS A 157 31.18 11.64 10.22
N LEU A 158 30.53 11.56 11.38
CA LEU A 158 29.41 10.65 11.59
C LEU A 158 28.23 11.02 10.70
N TYR A 159 27.89 12.30 10.63
CA TYR A 159 26.83 12.83 9.78
C TYR A 159 27.08 12.48 8.31
N GLU A 160 28.28 12.76 7.81
CA GLU A 160 28.67 12.44 6.44
C GLU A 160 28.58 10.92 6.16
N ALA A 161 29.11 10.08 7.07
CA ALA A 161 29.07 8.63 6.92
C ALA A 161 27.64 8.08 6.88
N VAL A 162 26.77 8.59 7.76
CA VAL A 162 25.34 8.22 7.80
C VAL A 162 24.64 8.68 6.52
N ASN A 163 24.83 9.94 6.13
CA ASN A 163 24.14 10.52 4.97
C ASN A 163 24.64 9.95 3.63
N ARG A 164 25.86 9.40 3.60
CA ARG A 164 26.40 8.70 2.44
C ARG A 164 25.95 7.24 2.34
N THR A 165 25.65 6.60 3.47
CA THR A 165 25.38 5.15 3.52
C THR A 165 23.89 4.84 3.57
N ILE A 166 23.14 5.58 4.38
CA ILE A 166 21.73 5.28 4.66
C ILE A 166 20.82 5.59 3.47
N PRO A 167 20.89 6.75 2.79
CA PRO A 167 19.99 7.03 1.67
C PRO A 167 20.13 6.03 0.52
N PRO A 168 21.34 5.68 0.02
CA PRO A 168 21.47 4.68 -1.04
C PRO A 168 20.98 3.29 -0.62
N PHE A 169 21.25 2.88 0.63
CA PHE A 169 20.75 1.62 1.16
C PHE A 169 19.22 1.59 1.22
N LEU A 170 18.59 2.67 1.67
CA LEU A 170 17.14 2.79 1.72
C LEU A 170 16.52 2.83 0.33
N GLU A 171 17.12 3.54 -0.63
CA GLU A 171 16.66 3.55 -2.02
C GLU A 171 16.70 2.15 -2.65
N ASP A 172 17.80 1.42 -2.43
CA ASP A 172 17.99 0.05 -2.91
C ASP A 172 17.00 -0.94 -2.26
N VAL A 173 16.79 -0.84 -0.95
CA VAL A 173 15.77 -1.63 -0.23
C VAL A 173 14.36 -1.29 -0.73
N MET A 174 14.04 0.00 -0.89
CA MET A 174 12.74 0.43 -1.42
C MET A 174 12.52 -0.07 -2.85
N ALA A 175 13.56 -0.04 -3.69
CA ALA A 175 13.48 -0.56 -5.06
C ALA A 175 13.18 -2.07 -5.07
N ARG A 176 13.90 -2.87 -4.25
CA ARG A 176 13.65 -4.31 -4.11
C ARG A 176 12.25 -4.61 -3.60
N VAL A 177 11.82 -3.94 -2.52
CA VAL A 177 10.48 -4.14 -1.95
C VAL A 177 9.39 -3.78 -2.95
N ASN A 178 9.58 -2.72 -3.73
CA ASN A 178 8.61 -2.33 -4.74
C ASN A 178 8.54 -3.34 -5.89
N ASP A 179 9.66 -3.88 -6.34
CA ASP A 179 9.70 -4.94 -7.36
C ASP A 179 9.05 -6.25 -6.87
N GLU A 180 9.35 -6.64 -5.62
CA GLU A 180 8.71 -7.79 -4.97
C GLU A 180 7.19 -7.59 -4.79
N LEU A 181 6.75 -6.37 -4.45
CA LEU A 181 5.33 -6.04 -4.34
C LEU A 181 4.61 -6.13 -5.70
N VAL A 182 5.26 -5.66 -6.77
CA VAL A 182 4.72 -5.75 -8.13
C VAL A 182 4.61 -7.22 -8.57
N SER A 183 5.65 -8.03 -8.34
CA SER A 183 5.62 -9.46 -8.67
C SER A 183 4.59 -10.22 -7.84
N PHE A 184 4.45 -9.93 -6.55
CA PHE A 184 3.42 -10.50 -5.69
C PHE A 184 2.00 -10.15 -6.18
N ARG A 185 1.76 -8.90 -6.56
CA ARG A 185 0.46 -8.48 -7.13
C ARG A 185 0.14 -9.23 -8.42
N ARG A 186 1.14 -9.44 -9.28
CA ARG A 186 0.99 -10.23 -10.52
C ARG A 186 0.65 -11.67 -10.21
N LEU A 187 1.40 -12.32 -9.31
CA LEU A 187 1.16 -13.70 -8.89
C LEU A 187 -0.22 -13.87 -8.25
N ARG A 188 -0.63 -12.94 -7.38
CA ARG A 188 -1.96 -12.97 -6.76
C ARG A 188 -3.07 -12.90 -7.81
N ASN A 189 -2.95 -11.99 -8.79
CA ASN A 189 -3.94 -11.87 -9.86
C ASN A 189 -4.01 -13.14 -10.72
N ILE A 190 -2.88 -13.78 -11.03
CA ILE A 190 -2.85 -15.06 -11.76
C ILE A 190 -3.53 -16.16 -10.94
N ALA A 191 -3.22 -16.26 -9.64
CA ALA A 191 -3.81 -17.26 -8.76
C ALA A 191 -5.33 -17.08 -8.58
N ASP A 192 -5.79 -15.84 -8.38
CA ASP A 192 -7.21 -15.51 -8.25
C ASP A 192 -7.98 -15.81 -9.56
N ASN A 193 -7.38 -15.50 -10.71
CA ASN A 193 -7.96 -15.84 -12.02
C ASN A 193 -8.01 -17.35 -12.24
N ALA A 194 -6.95 -18.10 -11.92
CA ALA A 194 -6.93 -19.55 -12.03
C ALA A 194 -7.97 -20.23 -11.13
N ARG A 195 -8.19 -19.70 -9.92
CA ARG A 195 -9.25 -20.17 -9.02
C ARG A 195 -10.64 -19.94 -9.64
N THR A 196 -10.85 -18.78 -10.24
CA THR A 196 -12.11 -18.44 -10.92
C THR A 196 -12.34 -19.31 -12.15
N GLU A 197 -11.30 -19.55 -12.96
CA GLU A 197 -11.33 -20.46 -14.11
C GLU A 197 -11.79 -21.87 -13.70
N ASN A 198 -11.27 -22.40 -12.60
CA ASN A 198 -11.63 -23.73 -12.09
C ASN A 198 -13.13 -23.82 -11.75
N ILE A 199 -13.75 -22.75 -11.25
CA ILE A 199 -15.19 -22.72 -10.96
C ILE A 199 -16.00 -22.88 -12.27
N TYR A 200 -15.65 -22.13 -13.31
CA TYR A 200 -16.33 -22.24 -14.60
C TYR A 200 -16.04 -23.56 -15.30
N ASN A 201 -14.81 -24.06 -15.24
CA ASN A 201 -14.46 -25.38 -15.78
C ASN A 201 -15.33 -26.49 -15.15
N LYS A 202 -15.48 -26.49 -13.82
CA LYS A 202 -16.38 -27.43 -13.11
C LYS A 202 -17.85 -27.27 -13.53
N ALA A 203 -18.29 -26.05 -13.82
CA ALA A 203 -19.64 -25.81 -14.33
C ALA A 203 -19.81 -26.36 -15.75
N VAL A 204 -18.84 -26.15 -16.64
CA VAL A 204 -18.83 -26.69 -18.01
C VAL A 204 -18.87 -28.21 -18.00
N THR A 205 -18.01 -28.88 -17.21
CA THR A 205 -18.01 -30.34 -17.12
C THR A 205 -19.34 -30.87 -16.63
N LYS A 206 -19.90 -30.27 -15.57
CA LYS A 206 -21.20 -30.63 -15.02
C LYS A 206 -22.31 -30.50 -16.09
N TYR A 207 -22.42 -29.36 -16.77
CA TYR A 207 -23.48 -29.16 -17.75
C TYR A 207 -23.34 -30.06 -18.99
N ARG A 208 -22.11 -30.35 -19.44
CA ARG A 208 -21.87 -31.34 -20.52
C ARG A 208 -22.25 -32.77 -20.12
N GLU A 209 -22.01 -33.16 -18.88
CA GLU A 209 -22.45 -34.46 -18.36
C GLU A 209 -23.98 -34.56 -18.32
N LEU A 210 -24.66 -33.49 -17.89
CA LEU A 210 -26.12 -33.41 -17.94
C LEU A 210 -26.65 -33.47 -19.37
N GLU A 211 -26.08 -32.69 -20.30
CA GLU A 211 -26.43 -32.72 -21.73
C GLU A 211 -26.34 -34.15 -22.29
N LYS A 212 -25.22 -34.84 -22.04
CA LYS A 212 -24.98 -36.21 -22.51
C LYS A 212 -25.99 -37.19 -21.91
N SER A 213 -26.32 -37.03 -20.64
CA SER A 213 -27.31 -37.87 -19.94
C SER A 213 -28.70 -37.70 -20.56
N TYR A 214 -29.16 -36.47 -20.76
CA TYR A 214 -30.47 -36.20 -21.39
C TYR A 214 -30.52 -36.62 -22.86
N ARG A 215 -29.41 -36.48 -23.60
CA ARG A 215 -29.30 -36.99 -24.97
C ARG A 215 -29.39 -38.51 -25.01
N SER A 216 -28.80 -39.20 -24.03
CA SER A 216 -28.95 -40.65 -23.86
C SER A 216 -30.41 -41.03 -23.56
N TYR A 217 -31.07 -40.32 -22.63
CA TYR A 217 -32.50 -40.54 -22.33
C TYR A 217 -33.41 -40.33 -23.52
N PHE A 218 -33.09 -39.35 -24.39
CA PHE A 218 -33.79 -39.16 -25.66
C PHE A 218 -33.70 -40.40 -26.56
N TYR A 219 -32.49 -40.93 -26.81
CA TYR A 219 -32.32 -42.11 -27.65
C TYR A 219 -32.95 -43.37 -27.05
N TRP A 220 -32.80 -43.57 -25.74
CA TRP A 220 -33.45 -44.68 -25.03
C TRP A 220 -34.97 -44.56 -25.04
N GLY A 221 -35.51 -43.36 -24.81
CA GLY A 221 -36.96 -43.11 -24.87
C GLY A 221 -37.53 -43.40 -26.26
N LEU A 222 -36.84 -42.97 -27.31
CA LEU A 222 -37.22 -43.24 -28.70
C LEU A 222 -37.22 -44.75 -29.01
N ALA A 223 -36.18 -45.47 -28.56
CA ALA A 223 -36.12 -46.93 -28.69
C ALA A 223 -37.25 -47.64 -27.94
N ILE A 224 -37.53 -47.25 -26.69
CA ILE A 224 -38.60 -47.83 -25.86
C ILE A 224 -39.97 -47.61 -26.52
N ILE A 225 -40.26 -46.40 -27.00
CA ILE A 225 -41.55 -46.08 -27.64
C ILE A 225 -41.73 -46.88 -28.94
N LEU A 226 -40.66 -47.04 -29.72
CA LEU A 226 -40.68 -47.84 -30.94
C LEU A 226 -40.92 -49.32 -30.62
N ILE A 227 -40.18 -49.88 -29.66
CA ILE A 227 -40.36 -51.27 -29.21
C ILE A 227 -41.77 -51.48 -28.66
N LEU A 228 -42.27 -50.57 -27.83
CA LEU A 228 -43.61 -50.64 -27.24
C LEU A 228 -44.71 -50.58 -28.33
N SER A 229 -44.53 -49.75 -29.36
CA SER A 229 -45.46 -49.65 -30.49
C SER A 229 -45.52 -50.94 -31.31
N ILE A 230 -44.36 -51.57 -31.58
CA ILE A 230 -44.28 -52.87 -32.27
C ILE A 230 -44.86 -53.97 -31.39
N PHE A 231 -44.53 -53.99 -30.10
CA PHE A 231 -45.00 -54.99 -29.14
C PHE A 231 -46.52 -54.97 -29.00
N LEU A 232 -47.12 -53.79 -28.80
CA LEU A 232 -48.58 -53.62 -28.77
C LEU A 232 -49.23 -54.09 -30.08
N PHE A 233 -48.58 -53.83 -31.23
CA PHE A 233 -49.09 -54.29 -32.52
C PHE A 233 -49.10 -55.83 -32.64
N LEU A 234 -48.04 -56.51 -32.21
CA LEU A 234 -47.95 -57.98 -32.21
C LEU A 234 -49.01 -58.61 -31.28
N LEU A 235 -49.22 -58.02 -30.10
CA LEU A 235 -50.17 -58.47 -29.10
C LEU A 235 -51.64 -58.18 -29.41
N LYS A 236 -51.92 -57.37 -30.45
CA LYS A 236 -53.28 -56.99 -30.85
C LYS A 236 -54.22 -58.20 -30.95
N LYS A 237 -53.77 -59.30 -31.57
CA LYS A 237 -54.59 -60.51 -31.78
C LYS A 237 -55.00 -61.18 -30.46
N PHE A 238 -54.22 -60.99 -29.39
CA PHE A 238 -54.50 -61.55 -28.08
C PHE A 238 -55.27 -60.57 -27.19
N LEU A 239 -54.92 -59.27 -27.22
CA LEU A 239 -55.51 -58.26 -26.34
C LEU A 239 -56.94 -57.84 -26.73
N VAL A 240 -57.26 -57.77 -28.03
CA VAL A 240 -58.58 -57.34 -28.51
C VAL A 240 -59.71 -58.33 -28.16
N PRO A 241 -59.55 -59.66 -28.28
CA PRO A 241 -60.61 -60.57 -27.83
C PRO A 241 -60.67 -60.74 -26.30
N ALA A 242 -59.59 -60.45 -25.56
CA ALA A 242 -59.48 -60.76 -24.13
C ALA A 242 -59.83 -59.59 -23.18
N LEU A 243 -59.43 -58.35 -23.51
CA LEU A 243 -59.46 -57.22 -22.56
C LEU A 243 -60.01 -55.91 -23.12
N PHE A 244 -60.01 -55.70 -24.44
CA PHE A 244 -60.37 -54.40 -25.04
C PHE A 244 -61.20 -54.53 -26.30
N SER A 245 -62.21 -53.67 -26.49
CA SER A 245 -62.80 -53.52 -27.82
C SER A 245 -61.78 -52.93 -28.82
N THR A 246 -61.98 -53.15 -30.12
CA THR A 246 -61.09 -52.65 -31.18
C THR A 246 -60.85 -51.14 -31.07
N ILE A 247 -61.86 -50.37 -30.66
CA ILE A 247 -61.79 -48.91 -30.54
C ILE A 247 -60.94 -48.50 -29.33
N GLU A 248 -61.13 -49.14 -28.17
CA GLU A 248 -60.36 -48.87 -26.95
C GLU A 248 -58.87 -49.19 -27.13
N PHE A 249 -58.53 -50.25 -27.86
CA PHE A 249 -57.14 -50.59 -28.18
C PHE A 249 -56.44 -49.48 -28.99
N TRP A 250 -57.11 -48.93 -30.00
CA TRP A 250 -56.57 -47.81 -30.78
C TRP A 250 -56.45 -46.53 -29.94
N ALA A 251 -57.42 -46.25 -29.07
CA ALA A 251 -57.37 -45.11 -28.15
C ALA A 251 -56.14 -45.18 -27.23
N VAL A 252 -55.91 -46.33 -26.56
CA VAL A 252 -54.75 -46.53 -25.67
C VAL A 252 -53.43 -46.38 -26.43
N LYS A 253 -53.32 -46.93 -27.65
CA LYS A 253 -52.11 -46.80 -28.48
C LYS A 253 -51.81 -45.35 -28.84
N ILE A 254 -52.84 -44.57 -29.20
CA ILE A 254 -52.69 -43.15 -29.52
C ILE A 254 -52.30 -42.36 -28.27
N SER A 255 -52.91 -42.63 -27.11
CA SER A 255 -52.55 -41.97 -25.85
C SER A 255 -51.09 -42.24 -25.44
N ILE A 256 -50.62 -43.49 -25.56
CA ILE A 256 -49.22 -43.86 -25.28
C ILE A 256 -48.27 -43.14 -26.25
N LEU A 257 -48.61 -43.06 -27.54
CA LEU A 257 -47.80 -42.32 -28.51
C LEU A 257 -47.75 -40.82 -28.19
N LEU A 258 -48.86 -40.23 -27.78
CA LEU A 258 -48.94 -38.81 -27.43
C LEU A 258 -48.07 -38.49 -26.20
N VAL A 259 -48.17 -39.31 -25.14
CA VAL A 259 -47.29 -39.20 -23.96
C VAL A 259 -45.82 -39.47 -24.32
N GLY A 260 -45.56 -40.40 -25.25
CA GLY A 260 -44.22 -40.69 -25.72
C GLY A 260 -43.59 -39.49 -26.45
N ILE A 261 -44.34 -38.84 -27.34
CA ILE A 261 -43.89 -37.66 -28.08
C ILE A 261 -43.61 -36.49 -27.13
N THR A 262 -44.46 -36.26 -26.12
CA THR A 262 -44.25 -35.19 -25.15
C THR A 262 -42.99 -35.43 -24.32
N LEU A 263 -42.74 -36.67 -23.88
CA LEU A 263 -41.55 -37.04 -23.13
C LEU A 263 -40.25 -36.94 -23.96
N ILE A 264 -40.27 -37.43 -25.21
CA ILE A 264 -39.15 -37.28 -26.15
C ILE A 264 -38.85 -35.80 -26.39
N SER A 265 -39.88 -34.99 -26.62
CA SER A 265 -39.74 -33.55 -26.85
C SER A 265 -39.13 -32.84 -25.65
N TYR A 266 -39.53 -33.24 -24.44
CA TYR A 266 -38.96 -32.75 -23.18
C TYR A 266 -37.46 -33.07 -23.07
N PHE A 267 -37.05 -34.32 -23.29
CA PHE A 267 -35.62 -34.70 -23.21
C PHE A 267 -34.75 -34.00 -24.25
N LEU A 268 -35.24 -33.85 -25.48
CA LEU A 268 -34.53 -33.13 -26.55
C LEU A 268 -34.28 -31.67 -26.15
N LYS A 269 -35.32 -31.02 -25.62
CA LYS A 269 -35.23 -29.61 -25.20
C LYS A 269 -34.33 -29.42 -23.99
N GLN A 270 -34.41 -30.33 -23.02
CA GLN A 270 -33.56 -30.27 -21.83
C GLN A 270 -32.08 -30.49 -22.19
N SER A 271 -31.79 -31.38 -23.14
CA SER A 271 -30.44 -31.56 -23.68
C SER A 271 -29.93 -30.28 -24.36
N ALA A 272 -30.73 -29.67 -25.25
CA ALA A 272 -30.36 -28.41 -25.91
C ALA A 272 -30.15 -27.25 -24.92
N HIS A 273 -30.94 -27.19 -23.84
CA HIS A 273 -30.77 -26.20 -22.79
C HIS A 273 -29.44 -26.36 -22.04
N TYR A 274 -29.10 -27.58 -21.64
CA TYR A 274 -27.83 -27.83 -20.96
C TYR A 274 -26.62 -27.64 -21.88
N GLN A 275 -26.74 -27.94 -23.16
CA GLN A 275 -25.72 -27.60 -24.16
C GLN A 275 -25.45 -26.10 -24.19
N ARG A 276 -26.51 -25.27 -24.29
CA ARG A 276 -26.37 -23.80 -24.27
C ARG A 276 -25.75 -23.29 -22.98
N LEU A 277 -26.14 -23.84 -21.81
CA LEU A 277 -25.53 -23.48 -20.53
C LEU A 277 -24.03 -23.85 -20.49
N ALA A 278 -23.67 -25.03 -20.99
CA ALA A 278 -22.27 -25.43 -21.08
C ALA A 278 -21.47 -24.49 -21.98
N ASP A 279 -22.01 -24.12 -23.14
CA ASP A 279 -21.34 -23.23 -24.10
C ASP A 279 -21.18 -21.81 -23.54
N GLN A 280 -22.19 -21.27 -22.84
CA GLN A 280 -22.09 -19.97 -22.16
C GLN A 280 -21.01 -19.97 -21.07
N ASN A 281 -20.96 -21.02 -20.26
CA ASN A 281 -19.92 -21.15 -19.21
C ASN A 281 -18.53 -21.36 -19.83
N TYR A 282 -18.43 -22.08 -20.93
CA TYR A 282 -17.18 -22.30 -21.65
C TYR A 282 -16.66 -21.00 -22.28
N GLN A 283 -17.53 -20.23 -22.92
CA GLN A 283 -17.17 -18.89 -23.41
C GLN A 283 -16.66 -18.01 -22.27
N THR A 284 -17.38 -18.00 -21.13
CA THR A 284 -16.99 -17.20 -19.97
C THR A 284 -15.65 -17.66 -19.39
N GLN A 285 -15.39 -18.98 -19.35
CA GLN A 285 -14.10 -19.54 -18.93
C GLN A 285 -12.96 -19.03 -19.82
N VAL A 286 -13.10 -19.11 -21.14
CA VAL A 286 -12.07 -18.67 -22.10
C VAL A 286 -11.88 -17.15 -22.02
N GLU A 287 -12.95 -16.37 -21.86
CA GLU A 287 -12.87 -14.92 -21.67
C GLU A 287 -12.10 -14.57 -20.38
N LEU A 288 -12.34 -15.29 -19.27
CA LEU A 288 -11.60 -15.11 -18.03
C LEU A 288 -10.14 -15.56 -18.12
N GLN A 289 -9.84 -16.56 -18.94
CA GLN A 289 -8.46 -16.98 -19.21
C GLN A 289 -7.68 -15.92 -20.00
N ALA A 290 -8.33 -15.27 -20.97
CA ALA A 290 -7.74 -14.18 -21.75
C ALA A 290 -7.66 -12.84 -20.97
N TYR A 291 -8.47 -12.69 -19.93
CA TYR A 291 -8.60 -11.46 -19.15
C TYR A 291 -7.29 -10.88 -18.58
N PRO A 292 -6.41 -11.65 -17.89
CA PRO A 292 -5.15 -11.09 -17.39
C PRO A 292 -4.26 -10.53 -18.51
N SER A 293 -4.19 -11.21 -19.65
CA SER A 293 -3.42 -10.72 -20.81
C SER A 293 -4.02 -9.45 -21.41
N PHE A 294 -5.35 -9.33 -21.44
CA PHE A 294 -6.03 -8.12 -21.89
C PHE A 294 -5.79 -6.94 -20.94
N MET A 295 -5.89 -7.15 -19.63
CA MET A 295 -5.68 -6.11 -18.62
C MET A 295 -4.24 -5.60 -18.55
N GLU A 296 -3.24 -6.42 -18.93
CA GLU A 296 -1.84 -6.01 -19.03
C GLU A 296 -1.59 -5.03 -20.19
N SER A 297 -2.45 -5.06 -21.22
CA SER A 297 -2.36 -4.16 -22.39
C SER A 297 -3.07 -2.81 -22.21
N ILE A 298 -3.83 -2.63 -21.13
CA ILE A 298 -4.63 -1.42 -20.88
C ILE A 298 -3.89 -0.46 -19.91
N PRO A 299 -3.85 0.86 -20.19
CA PRO A 299 -3.31 1.85 -19.26
C PRO A 299 -4.00 1.82 -17.90
N THR A 300 -3.24 2.01 -16.82
CA THR A 300 -3.75 1.94 -15.44
C THR A 300 -4.92 2.89 -15.11
N GLU A 301 -5.07 3.99 -15.87
CA GLU A 301 -6.17 4.95 -15.70
C GLU A 301 -7.51 4.42 -16.26
N GLU A 302 -7.48 3.57 -17.29
CA GLU A 302 -8.68 2.99 -17.93
C GLU A 302 -9.00 1.59 -17.40
N ALA A 303 -8.07 0.95 -16.69
CA ALA A 303 -8.30 -0.37 -16.09
C ALA A 303 -9.47 -0.40 -15.09
N ALA A 304 -9.80 0.74 -14.45
CA ALA A 304 -10.93 0.83 -13.52
C ALA A 304 -12.28 0.89 -14.24
N SER A 305 -12.38 1.59 -15.38
CA SER A 305 -13.61 1.65 -16.18
C SER A 305 -13.90 0.31 -16.84
N VAL A 306 -12.87 -0.35 -17.39
CA VAL A 306 -12.97 -1.70 -17.98
C VAL A 306 -13.44 -2.72 -16.94
N ARG A 307 -12.90 -2.69 -15.71
CA ARG A 307 -13.39 -3.57 -14.61
C ARG A 307 -14.86 -3.33 -14.28
N LYS A 308 -15.31 -2.06 -14.28
CA LYS A 308 -16.71 -1.71 -14.01
C LYS A 308 -17.65 -2.21 -15.10
N GLU A 309 -17.27 -2.05 -16.36
CA GLU A 309 -18.06 -2.51 -17.51
C GLU A 309 -18.16 -4.04 -17.56
N LEU A 310 -17.04 -4.74 -17.34
CA LEU A 310 -17.04 -6.20 -17.27
C LEU A 310 -17.82 -6.71 -16.05
N ALA A 311 -17.73 -6.03 -14.91
CA ALA A 311 -18.52 -6.41 -13.75
C ALA A 311 -20.03 -6.37 -14.05
N LEU A 312 -20.50 -5.35 -14.78
CA LEU A 312 -21.90 -5.27 -15.22
C LEU A 312 -22.26 -6.34 -16.25
N LYS A 313 -21.32 -6.78 -17.09
CA LYS A 313 -21.54 -7.83 -18.10
C LYS A 313 -21.61 -9.23 -17.50
N TYR A 314 -20.83 -9.52 -16.46
CA TYR A 314 -20.71 -10.87 -15.88
C TYR A 314 -21.49 -11.06 -14.57
N PHE A 315 -21.67 -10.02 -13.76
CA PHE A 315 -22.44 -10.09 -12.51
C PHE A 315 -23.85 -9.56 -12.71
N GLY A 316 -24.87 -10.34 -12.32
CA GLY A 316 -26.27 -9.96 -12.43
C GLY A 316 -26.93 -10.31 -13.77
N ARG A 317 -26.27 -11.10 -14.64
CA ARG A 317 -26.92 -11.67 -15.82
C ARG A 317 -27.97 -12.68 -15.35
N GLU A 318 -29.23 -12.43 -15.64
CA GLU A 318 -30.28 -13.44 -15.45
C GLU A 318 -29.90 -14.69 -16.26
N VAL A 319 -29.88 -15.84 -15.59
CA VAL A 319 -29.64 -17.13 -16.23
C VAL A 319 -30.81 -17.40 -17.17
N ASP A 320 -30.65 -17.03 -18.44
CA ASP A 320 -31.42 -17.46 -19.61
C ASP A 320 -32.94 -17.53 -19.38
N GLY A 321 -33.59 -16.37 -19.17
CA GLY A 321 -35.07 -16.28 -19.12
C GLY A 321 -35.77 -16.74 -20.41
N THR A 322 -35.01 -16.89 -21.50
CA THR A 322 -35.43 -17.48 -22.79
C THR A 322 -35.72 -18.97 -22.70
N ALA A 323 -34.97 -19.76 -21.92
CA ALA A 323 -35.19 -21.20 -21.82
C ALA A 323 -36.51 -21.53 -21.10
N HIS A 324 -36.83 -20.80 -20.03
CA HIS A 324 -38.12 -20.92 -19.33
C HIS A 324 -39.29 -20.42 -20.18
N LYS A 325 -39.08 -19.32 -20.93
CA LYS A 325 -40.09 -18.77 -21.84
C LYS A 325 -40.38 -19.73 -23.01
N ASP A 326 -39.34 -20.32 -23.60
CA ASP A 326 -39.51 -21.33 -24.65
C ASP A 326 -40.22 -22.57 -24.09
N MET A 327 -39.90 -23.03 -22.86
CA MET A 327 -40.58 -24.16 -22.20
C MET A 327 -42.08 -23.91 -22.03
N SER A 328 -42.42 -22.72 -21.56
CA SER A 328 -43.80 -22.26 -21.43
C SER A 328 -44.53 -22.23 -22.78
N ASN A 329 -43.88 -21.71 -23.82
CA ASN A 329 -44.45 -21.64 -25.17
C ASN A 329 -44.73 -23.01 -25.77
N LEU A 330 -43.85 -24.01 -25.58
CA LEU A 330 -44.07 -25.36 -26.12
C LEU A 330 -45.17 -26.13 -25.40
N ILE A 331 -45.32 -25.96 -24.08
CA ILE A 331 -46.45 -26.52 -23.33
C ILE A 331 -47.74 -25.85 -23.80
N SER A 332 -47.72 -24.53 -23.99
CA SER A 332 -48.86 -23.78 -24.53
C SER A 332 -49.23 -24.24 -25.95
N ASP A 333 -48.25 -24.41 -26.84
CA ASP A 333 -48.45 -24.86 -28.22
C ASP A 333 -48.96 -26.30 -28.28
N GLN A 334 -48.47 -27.20 -27.42
CA GLN A 334 -48.99 -28.57 -27.30
C GLN A 334 -50.41 -28.60 -26.74
N MET A 335 -50.72 -27.79 -25.72
CA MET A 335 -52.08 -27.69 -25.18
C MET A 335 -53.04 -27.10 -26.21
N LYS A 336 -52.61 -26.08 -26.96
CA LYS A 336 -53.39 -25.43 -28.02
C LYS A 336 -53.63 -26.39 -29.18
N SER A 337 -52.59 -27.05 -29.68
CA SER A 337 -52.69 -28.03 -30.76
C SER A 337 -53.56 -29.24 -30.37
N THR A 338 -53.43 -29.74 -29.13
CA THR A 338 -54.28 -30.82 -28.61
C THR A 338 -55.74 -30.37 -28.50
N THR A 339 -55.98 -29.13 -28.07
CA THR A 339 -57.33 -28.55 -27.97
C THR A 339 -57.97 -28.35 -29.35
N GLU A 340 -57.21 -27.86 -30.33
CA GLU A 340 -57.66 -27.68 -31.71
C GLU A 340 -57.94 -29.04 -32.37
N MET A 341 -57.10 -30.05 -32.13
CA MET A 341 -57.32 -31.41 -32.61
C MET A 341 -58.58 -32.06 -31.99
N VAL A 342 -58.81 -31.90 -30.68
CA VAL A 342 -60.03 -32.39 -30.01
C VAL A 342 -61.27 -31.66 -30.53
N LYS A 343 -61.20 -30.35 -30.76
CA LYS A 343 -62.29 -29.58 -31.37
C LYS A 343 -62.61 -30.06 -32.78
N ALA A 344 -61.60 -30.19 -33.65
CA ALA A 344 -61.77 -30.67 -35.02
C ALA A 344 -62.33 -32.10 -35.08
N THR A 345 -61.89 -32.98 -34.17
CA THR A 345 -62.42 -34.35 -34.05
C THR A 345 -63.87 -34.36 -33.56
N THR A 346 -64.22 -33.45 -32.64
CA THR A 346 -65.61 -33.31 -32.15
C THR A 346 -66.53 -32.76 -33.23
N GLU A 347 -66.08 -31.78 -34.01
CA GLU A 347 -66.84 -31.20 -35.13
C GLU A 347 -67.05 -32.21 -36.26
N THR A 348 -66.05 -33.02 -36.59
CA THR A 348 -66.18 -34.09 -37.60
C THR A 348 -67.10 -35.22 -37.14
N ILE A 349 -67.03 -35.65 -35.86
CA ILE A 349 -67.98 -36.63 -35.29
C ILE A 349 -69.41 -36.07 -35.28
N LYS A 350 -69.59 -34.78 -35.00
CA LYS A 350 -70.90 -34.13 -35.02
C LYS A 350 -71.48 -34.02 -36.44
N ASN A 351 -70.62 -33.80 -37.43
CA ASN A 351 -71.01 -33.75 -38.84
C ASN A 351 -71.29 -35.15 -39.45
N LEU A 352 -70.75 -36.23 -38.88
CA LEU A 352 -71.02 -37.62 -39.28
C LEU A 352 -72.32 -38.21 -38.68
N LYS A 353 -72.93 -37.55 -37.69
CA LYS A 353 -74.21 -37.94 -37.07
C LYS A 353 -75.43 -37.22 -37.67
N LYS A 354 -75.23 -36.46 -38.74
CA LYS A 354 -76.28 -35.94 -39.64
C LYS A 354 -76.29 -36.79 -40.89
#